data_AF-A0A9W5U2T6-F1
#
_entry.id   AF-A0A9W5U2T6-F1
#
_cell.length_a   1.000
_cell.length_b   1.000
_cell.length_c   1.000
_cell.angle_alpha   90.00
_cell.angle_beta   90.00
_cell.angle_gamma   90.00
#
_symmetry.space_group_name_H-M   'P 1'
#
loop_
_entity.id
_entity.type
_entity.pdbx_description
1 polymer ?
#
loop_
_entity_poly.entity_id
_entity_poly.type
_entity_poly.pdbx_seq_one_letter_code
_entity_poly.pdbx_strand_id
1 'polypeptide(L)'
;MNLIKSIKQILIRFFAERFYDQSAQMAYYLMLSLFPFLIFLFSLIGFLRVNPENILLMIEPFAPHETYIVVRNTLENILAKGRGELLSFSLIAAFWLASMAIQSLVRSLNKAYKIKRKQSFFLQGVISDLLLTLGFMIILSLSLLVPIIEDFIRTFVLTKITYHLFNRWFDLAL
;
A
#
# COMPACT_ATOMS: atom_id res chain seq x y z
N MET A 1 0.10 0.62 42.69
CA MET A 1 -0.41 -0.66 42.15
C MET A 1 0.79 -1.47 41.69
N ASN A 2 1.06 -2.64 42.28
CA ASN A 2 2.28 -3.41 42.01
C ASN A 2 2.29 -3.88 40.55
N LEU A 3 3.36 -3.57 39.81
CA LEU A 3 3.55 -3.90 38.38
C LEU A 3 3.27 -5.39 38.09
N ILE A 4 3.73 -6.27 38.98
CA ILE A 4 3.55 -7.73 38.92
C ILE A 4 2.06 -8.11 38.91
N LYS A 5 1.23 -7.41 39.70
CA LYS A 5 -0.22 -7.66 39.77
C LYS A 5 -0.92 -7.27 38.46
N SER A 6 -0.52 -6.13 37.87
CA SER A 6 -1.04 -5.67 36.58
C SER A 6 -0.69 -6.62 35.44
N ILE A 7 0.57 -7.06 35.34
CA ILE A 7 1.02 -8.01 34.31
C ILE A 7 0.26 -9.33 34.42
N LYS A 8 0.16 -9.88 35.65
CA LYS A 8 -0.60 -11.11 35.89
C LYS A 8 -2.06 -10.96 35.46
N GLN A 9 -2.69 -9.83 35.76
CA GLN A 9 -4.07 -9.58 35.38
C GLN A 9 -4.25 -9.44 33.86
N ILE A 10 -3.31 -8.79 33.16
CA ILE A 10 -3.32 -8.69 31.69
C ILE A 10 -3.18 -10.08 31.06
N LEU A 11 -2.23 -10.89 31.51
CA LEU A 11 -2.04 -12.26 30.99
C LEU A 11 -3.29 -13.13 31.19
N ILE A 12 -3.86 -13.12 32.40
CA ILE A 12 -5.09 -13.87 32.68
C ILE A 12 -6.22 -13.41 31.76
N ARG A 13 -6.42 -12.10 31.60
CA ARG A 13 -7.45 -11.55 30.70
C ARG A 13 -7.18 -11.88 29.23
N PHE A 14 -5.92 -11.87 28.80
CA PHE A 14 -5.53 -12.20 27.42
C PHE A 14 -6.00 -13.60 27.02
N PHE A 15 -5.76 -14.60 27.87
CA PHE A 15 -6.20 -15.97 27.63
C PHE A 15 -7.69 -16.17 27.90
N ALA A 16 -8.21 -15.65 29.02
CA ALA A 16 -9.62 -15.83 29.39
C ALA A 16 -10.59 -15.17 28.40
N GLU A 17 -10.24 -14.00 27.86
CA GLU A 17 -11.05 -13.29 26.87
C GLU A 17 -10.72 -13.69 25.43
N ARG A 18 -9.84 -14.69 25.22
CA ARG A 18 -9.46 -15.25 23.90
C ARG A 18 -8.90 -14.21 22.92
N PHE A 19 -8.07 -13.29 23.42
CA PHE A 19 -7.43 -12.28 22.57
C PHE A 19 -6.43 -12.89 21.57
N TYR A 20 -5.86 -14.06 21.88
CA TYR A 20 -4.99 -14.81 20.97
C TYR A 20 -5.71 -15.23 19.68
N ASP A 21 -6.98 -15.63 19.76
CA ASP A 21 -7.79 -15.98 18.58
C ASP A 21 -8.08 -14.75 17.72
N GLN A 22 -8.36 -13.61 18.37
CA GLN A 22 -8.61 -12.35 17.68
C GLN A 22 -7.35 -11.81 16.98
N SER A 23 -6.17 -11.99 17.60
CA SER A 23 -4.89 -11.67 16.97
C SER A 23 -4.58 -12.61 15.80
N ALA A 24 -4.91 -13.91 15.92
CA ALA A 24 -4.74 -14.85 14.81
C ALA A 24 -5.64 -14.48 13.62
N GLN A 25 -6.90 -14.10 13.87
CA GLN A 25 -7.81 -13.60 12.84
C GLN A 25 -7.26 -12.34 12.15
N MET A 26 -6.73 -11.39 12.92
CA MET A 26 -6.09 -10.18 12.36
C MET A 26 -4.88 -10.53 11.49
N ALA A 27 -4.00 -11.39 11.99
CA ALA A 27 -2.81 -11.81 11.27
C ALA A 27 -3.16 -12.54 9.97
N TYR A 28 -4.19 -13.40 9.98
CA TYR A 28 -4.68 -14.07 8.79
C TYR A 28 -5.10 -13.08 7.70
N TYR A 29 -5.92 -12.08 8.04
CA TYR A 29 -6.36 -11.09 7.05
C TYR A 29 -5.21 -10.22 6.53
N LEU A 30 -4.24 -9.86 7.38
CA LEU A 30 -3.04 -9.15 6.93
C LEU A 30 -2.20 -10.01 5.98
N MET A 31 -1.94 -11.26 6.34
CA MET A 31 -1.19 -12.19 5.50
C MET A 31 -1.91 -12.44 4.18
N LEU A 32 -3.24 -12.60 4.20
CA LEU A 32 -4.05 -12.76 3.00
C LEU A 32 -4.02 -11.51 2.12
N SER A 33 -3.99 -10.31 2.71
CA SER A 33 -3.92 -9.03 1.98
C SER A 33 -2.56 -8.82 1.29
N LEU A 34 -1.51 -9.48 1.76
CA LEU A 34 -0.15 -9.36 1.22
C LEU A 34 -0.06 -9.86 -0.23
N PHE A 35 -0.75 -10.95 -0.58
CA PHE A 35 -0.74 -11.49 -1.94
C PHE A 35 -1.27 -10.49 -2.99
N PRO A 36 -2.51 -9.99 -2.91
CA PRO A 36 -2.99 -8.98 -3.84
C PRO A 36 -2.19 -7.68 -3.75
N PHE A 37 -1.65 -7.31 -2.58
CA PHE A 37 -0.77 -6.14 -2.49
C PHE A 37 0.53 -6.31 -3.31
N LEU A 38 1.15 -7.49 -3.30
CA LEU A 38 2.31 -7.78 -4.15
C LEU A 38 1.96 -7.73 -5.64
N ILE A 39 0.80 -8.26 -6.03
CA ILE A 39 0.31 -8.18 -7.42
C ILE A 39 0.12 -6.71 -7.83
N PHE A 40 -0.43 -5.89 -6.94
CA PHE A 40 -0.56 -4.45 -7.14
C PHE A 40 0.80 -3.80 -7.37
N LEU A 41 1.81 -4.08 -6.51
CA LEU A 41 3.15 -3.54 -6.65
C LEU A 41 3.81 -3.92 -7.99
N PHE A 42 3.73 -5.19 -8.38
CA PHE A 42 4.28 -5.62 -9.67
C PHE A 42 3.55 -5.00 -10.86
N SER A 43 2.22 -4.87 -10.77
CA SER A 43 1.43 -4.21 -11.81
C SER A 43 1.76 -2.72 -11.91
N LEU A 44 2.00 -2.06 -10.78
CA LEU A 44 2.38 -0.65 -10.70
C LEU A 44 3.74 -0.38 -11.36
N ILE A 45 4.71 -1.28 -11.21
CA ILE A 45 6.03 -1.17 -11.85
C ILE A 45 5.91 -1.06 -13.37
N GLY A 46 4.97 -1.78 -13.99
CA GLY A 46 4.69 -1.68 -15.43
C GLY A 46 4.24 -0.29 -15.90
N PHE A 47 3.74 0.57 -15.00
CA PHE A 47 3.35 1.95 -15.31
C PHE A 47 4.45 2.98 -15.10
N LEU A 48 5.54 2.65 -14.41
CA LEU A 48 6.65 3.58 -14.11
C LEU A 48 7.51 3.94 -15.33
N ARG A 49 7.18 3.44 -16.53
CA ARG A 49 7.89 3.70 -17.81
C ARG A 49 9.42 3.53 -17.70
N VAL A 50 9.86 2.54 -16.93
CA VAL A 50 11.28 2.23 -16.76
C VAL A 50 11.77 1.38 -17.93
N ASN A 51 12.94 1.72 -18.49
CA ASN A 51 13.55 0.91 -19.54
C ASN A 51 14.15 -0.37 -18.91
N PRO A 52 13.69 -1.58 -19.30
CA PRO A 52 14.19 -2.85 -18.76
C PRO A 52 15.72 -2.99 -18.90
N GLU A 53 16.30 -2.47 -19.98
CA GLU A 53 17.72 -2.61 -20.26
C GLU A 53 18.59 -1.91 -19.20
N ASN A 54 18.13 -0.79 -18.63
CA ASN A 54 18.84 -0.10 -17.56
C ASN A 54 18.94 -0.96 -16.29
N ILE A 55 17.89 -1.74 -16.00
CA ILE A 55 17.85 -2.64 -14.84
C ILE A 55 18.72 -3.87 -15.10
N LEU A 56 18.66 -4.41 -16.33
CA LEU A 56 19.43 -5.59 -16.72
C LEU A 56 20.94 -5.33 -16.71
N LEU A 57 21.38 -4.16 -17.18
CA LEU A 57 22.78 -3.73 -17.12
C LEU A 57 23.31 -3.63 -15.68
N MET A 58 22.45 -3.30 -14.70
CA MET A 58 22.84 -3.28 -13.29
C MET A 58 23.00 -4.68 -12.69
N ILE A 59 22.26 -5.67 -13.20
CA ILE A 59 22.22 -7.04 -12.66
C ILE A 59 23.27 -7.94 -13.33
N GLU A 60 23.61 -7.67 -14.59
CA GLU A 60 24.58 -8.43 -15.40
C GLU A 60 25.90 -8.76 -14.66
N PRO A 61 26.54 -7.86 -13.88
CA PRO A 61 27.80 -8.17 -13.20
C PRO A 61 27.68 -9.19 -12.06
N PHE A 62 26.48 -9.40 -11.53
CA PHE A 62 26.24 -10.19 -10.32
C PHE A 62 25.52 -11.51 -10.59
N ALA A 63 24.94 -11.68 -11.79
CA ALA A 63 24.11 -12.82 -12.14
C ALA A 63 24.80 -13.74 -13.17
N PRO A 64 24.92 -15.06 -12.90
CA PRO A 64 25.28 -16.04 -13.91
C PRO A 64 24.30 -16.03 -15.10
N HIS A 65 24.74 -16.47 -16.28
CA HIS A 65 23.98 -16.37 -17.53
C HIS A 65 22.54 -16.92 -17.44
N GLU A 66 22.37 -18.09 -16.82
CA GLU A 66 21.04 -18.71 -16.63
C GLU A 66 20.11 -17.85 -15.77
N THR A 67 20.64 -17.28 -14.68
CA THR A 67 19.88 -16.38 -13.80
C THR A 67 19.52 -15.09 -14.52
N TYR A 68 20.44 -14.55 -15.33
CA TYR A 68 20.20 -13.35 -16.12
C TYR A 68 19.05 -13.54 -17.12
N ILE A 69 19.00 -14.66 -17.84
CA ILE A 69 17.91 -14.96 -18.80
C ILE A 69 16.56 -15.02 -18.09
N VAL A 70 16.49 -15.68 -16.93
CA VAL A 70 15.24 -15.77 -16.14
C VAL A 70 14.77 -14.38 -15.68
N VAL A 71 15.70 -13.55 -15.20
CA VAL A 71 15.39 -12.18 -14.76
C VAL A 71 14.94 -11.31 -15.93
N ARG A 72 15.62 -11.36 -17.09
CA ARG A 72 15.25 -10.66 -18.33
C ARG A 72 13.83 -10.99 -18.75
N ASN A 73 13.52 -12.27 -18.90
CA ASN A 73 12.19 -12.71 -19.31
C ASN A 73 11.11 -12.26 -18.31
N THR A 74 11.41 -12.25 -17.02
CA THR A 74 10.49 -11.79 -15.98
C THR A 74 10.26 -10.28 -16.05
N LEU A 75 11.33 -9.49 -16.18
CA LEU A 75 11.26 -8.03 -16.28
C LEU A 75 10.54 -7.58 -17.54
N GLU A 76 10.87 -8.16 -18.69
CA GLU A 76 10.19 -7.86 -19.96
C GLU A 76 8.69 -8.18 -19.87
N ASN A 77 8.31 -9.30 -19.25
CA ASN A 77 6.90 -9.65 -19.08
C ASN A 77 6.15 -8.69 -18.13
N ILE A 78 6.78 -8.25 -17.04
CA ILE A 78 6.17 -7.32 -16.08
C ILE A 78 6.03 -5.91 -16.69
N LEU A 79 7.04 -5.46 -17.43
CA LEU A 79 7.10 -4.10 -17.98
C LEU A 79 6.39 -3.95 -19.34
N ALA A 80 6.32 -5.00 -20.17
CA ALA A 80 5.70 -4.91 -21.50
C ALA A 80 4.17 -4.81 -21.45
N LYS A 81 3.54 -5.26 -20.36
CA LYS A 81 2.07 -5.23 -20.20
C LYS A 81 1.69 -4.55 -18.89
N GLY A 82 1.44 -3.24 -18.96
CA GLY A 82 0.72 -2.51 -17.92
C GLY A 82 -0.71 -3.04 -17.82
N ARG A 83 -0.92 -4.12 -17.04
CA ARG A 83 -2.23 -4.75 -16.84
C ARG A 83 -3.05 -3.90 -15.86
N GLY A 84 -3.63 -2.80 -16.36
CA GLY A 84 -4.44 -1.88 -15.56
C GLY A 84 -5.60 -2.54 -14.81
N GLU A 85 -6.19 -3.58 -15.40
CA GLU A 85 -7.23 -4.41 -14.77
C GLU A 85 -6.72 -5.16 -13.53
N LEU A 86 -5.50 -5.73 -13.60
CA LEU A 86 -4.90 -6.39 -12.44
C LEU A 86 -4.54 -5.37 -11.36
N LEU A 87 -4.03 -4.19 -11.76
CA LEU A 87 -3.67 -3.13 -10.82
C LEU A 87 -4.89 -2.70 -9.98
N SER A 88 -6.02 -2.39 -10.63
CA SER A 88 -7.23 -1.97 -9.93
C SER A 88 -7.85 -3.09 -9.10
N PHE A 89 -7.98 -4.30 -9.67
CA PHE A 89 -8.55 -5.45 -8.97
C PHE A 89 -7.73 -5.83 -7.72
N SER A 90 -6.41 -5.92 -7.86
CA SER A 90 -5.51 -6.29 -6.77
C SER A 90 -5.46 -5.23 -5.67
N LEU A 91 -5.53 -3.94 -6.04
CA LEU A 91 -5.63 -2.86 -5.07
C LEU A 91 -6.92 -2.98 -4.24
N ILE A 92 -8.07 -3.18 -4.90
CA ILE A 92 -9.36 -3.34 -4.22
C ILE A 92 -9.35 -4.57 -3.29
N ALA A 93 -8.84 -5.70 -3.78
CA ALA A 93 -8.75 -6.93 -3.01
C ALA A 93 -7.84 -6.80 -1.78
N ALA A 94 -6.64 -6.21 -1.95
CA ALA A 94 -5.70 -5.97 -0.85
C ALA A 94 -6.34 -5.10 0.23
N PHE A 95 -7.01 -4.03 -0.18
CA PHE A 95 -7.69 -3.14 0.75
C PHE A 95 -8.86 -3.77 1.50
N TRP A 96 -9.69 -4.52 0.78
CA TRP A 96 -10.81 -5.23 1.39
C TRP A 96 -10.32 -6.18 2.50
N LEU A 97 -9.24 -6.90 2.24
CA LEU A 97 -8.64 -7.81 3.20
C LEU A 97 -7.96 -7.08 4.37
N ALA A 98 -7.20 -6.01 4.10
CA ALA A 98 -6.60 -5.18 5.14
C ALA A 98 -7.66 -4.53 6.05
N SER A 99 -8.81 -4.15 5.49
CA SER A 99 -9.96 -3.68 6.25
C SER A 99 -10.43 -4.70 7.27
N MET A 100 -10.56 -5.96 6.87
CA MET A 100 -10.98 -7.03 7.77
C MET A 100 -10.02 -7.21 8.95
N ALA A 101 -8.71 -6.99 8.72
CA ALA A 101 -7.72 -6.97 9.79
C ALA A 101 -7.92 -5.80 10.76
N ILE A 102 -8.07 -4.57 10.25
CA ILE A 102 -8.35 -3.37 11.06
C ILE A 102 -9.64 -3.55 11.85
N GLN A 103 -10.69 -4.09 11.23
CA GLN A 103 -11.96 -4.38 11.91
C GLN A 103 -11.78 -5.39 13.04
N SER A 104 -10.94 -6.42 12.86
CA SER A 104 -10.61 -7.36 13.92
C SER A 104 -9.91 -6.67 15.09
N LEU A 105 -8.97 -5.77 14.80
CA LEU A 105 -8.29 -4.96 15.82
C LEU A 105 -9.29 -4.08 16.58
N VAL A 106 -10.15 -3.34 15.87
CA VAL A 106 -11.18 -2.47 16.47
C VAL A 106 -12.13 -3.27 17.36
N ARG A 107 -12.59 -4.45 16.92
CA ARG A 107 -13.41 -5.35 17.75
C ARG A 107 -12.68 -5.79 19.02
N SER A 108 -11.38 -6.10 18.90
CA SER A 108 -10.53 -6.49 20.03
C SER A 108 -10.36 -5.34 21.02
N LEU A 109 -10.07 -4.13 20.55
CA LEU A 109 -9.95 -2.94 21.39
C LEU A 109 -11.28 -2.60 22.07
N ASN A 110 -12.39 -2.60 21.34
CA ASN A 110 -13.72 -2.38 21.93
C ASN A 110 -14.03 -3.38 23.03
N LYS A 111 -13.65 -4.66 22.84
CA LYS A 111 -13.78 -5.69 23.87
C LYS A 111 -12.90 -5.41 25.10
N ALA A 112 -11.64 -5.04 24.89
CA ALA A 112 -10.69 -4.74 25.96
C ALA A 112 -11.14 -3.57 26.84
N TYR A 113 -11.66 -2.51 26.21
CA TYR A 113 -12.21 -1.31 26.86
C TYR A 113 -13.67 -1.43 27.29
N LYS A 114 -14.31 -2.60 27.10
CA LYS A 114 -15.72 -2.86 27.42
C LYS A 114 -16.70 -1.86 26.78
N ILE A 115 -16.33 -1.32 25.62
CA ILE A 115 -17.18 -0.43 24.83
C ILE A 115 -18.30 -1.27 24.22
N LYS A 116 -19.52 -1.11 24.75
CA LYS A 116 -20.71 -1.79 24.23
C LYS A 116 -21.11 -1.15 22.91
N ARG A 117 -20.78 -1.79 21.77
CA ARG A 117 -21.40 -1.47 20.48
C ARG A 117 -22.90 -1.79 20.60
N LYS A 118 -23.81 -0.83 20.34
CA LYS A 118 -25.26 -1.08 20.29
C LYS A 118 -25.50 -2.21 19.29
N GLN A 119 -25.90 -3.38 19.77
CA GLN A 119 -26.06 -4.59 18.96
C GLN A 119 -27.17 -4.49 17.89
N SER A 120 -28.00 -3.44 17.94
CA SER A 120 -29.18 -3.27 17.08
C SER A 120 -28.87 -3.12 15.59
N PHE A 121 -27.63 -2.86 15.17
CA PHE A 121 -27.30 -2.75 13.75
C PHE A 121 -25.89 -3.30 13.46
N PHE A 122 -25.76 -4.62 13.46
CA PHE A 122 -24.55 -5.30 12.93
C PHE A 122 -24.14 -4.73 11.56
N LEU A 123 -25.14 -4.38 10.73
CA LEU A 123 -25.00 -3.70 9.44
C LEU A 123 -24.38 -2.29 9.54
N GLN A 124 -24.80 -1.42 10.48
CA GLN A 124 -24.21 -0.07 10.61
C GLN A 124 -22.74 -0.11 11.04
N GLY A 125 -22.37 -1.08 11.89
CA GLY A 125 -20.98 -1.27 12.28
C GLY A 125 -20.10 -1.64 11.08
N VAL A 126 -20.53 -2.64 10.30
CA VAL A 126 -19.82 -3.07 9.08
C VAL A 126 -19.76 -1.94 8.05
N ILE A 127 -20.85 -1.18 7.83
CA ILE A 127 -20.90 -0.07 6.86
C ILE A 127 -19.97 1.08 7.27
N SER A 128 -19.97 1.45 8.56
CA SER A 128 -19.04 2.46 9.10
C SER A 128 -17.58 2.05 8.87
N ASP A 129 -17.28 0.78 9.12
CA ASP A 129 -15.92 0.26 8.99
C ASP A 129 -15.51 0.15 7.50
N LEU A 130 -16.45 -0.16 6.61
CA LEU A 130 -16.28 -0.13 5.16
C LEU A 130 -16.06 1.29 4.63
N LEU A 131 -16.80 2.27 5.16
CA LEU A 131 -16.64 3.69 4.81
C LEU A 131 -15.28 4.23 5.24
N LEU A 132 -14.80 3.88 6.44
CA LEU A 132 -13.46 4.23 6.88
C LEU A 132 -12.39 3.64 5.94
N THR A 133 -12.60 2.39 5.52
CA THR A 133 -11.72 1.71 4.56
C THR A 133 -11.73 2.40 3.20
N LEU A 134 -12.90 2.71 2.67
CA LEU A 134 -13.07 3.48 1.44
C LEU A 134 -12.39 4.85 1.54
N GLY A 135 -12.49 5.51 2.69
CA GLY A 135 -11.77 6.75 2.97
C GLY A 135 -10.26 6.58 2.85
N PHE A 136 -9.69 5.56 3.50
CA PHE A 136 -8.27 5.23 3.37
C PHE A 136 -7.86 4.86 1.94
N MET A 137 -8.72 4.14 1.18
CA MET A 137 -8.48 3.81 -0.23
C MET A 137 -8.32 5.05 -1.08
N ILE A 138 -9.24 6.01 -0.92
CA ILE A 138 -9.22 7.26 -1.68
C ILE A 138 -7.96 8.04 -1.31
N ILE A 139 -7.68 8.20 -0.01
CA ILE A 139 -6.51 8.96 0.47
C ILE A 139 -5.19 8.34 -0.01
N LEU A 140 -5.02 7.02 0.12
CA LEU A 140 -3.79 6.35 -0.32
C LEU A 140 -3.62 6.36 -1.84
N SER A 141 -4.71 6.21 -2.59
CA SER A 141 -4.66 6.34 -4.06
C SER A 141 -4.30 7.76 -4.49
N LEU A 142 -4.85 8.78 -3.84
CA LEU A 142 -4.48 10.18 -4.08
C LEU A 142 -3.02 10.45 -3.70
N SER A 143 -2.52 9.86 -2.61
CA SER A 143 -1.13 9.98 -2.20
C SER A 143 -0.15 9.45 -3.26
N LEU A 144 -0.52 8.41 -4.00
CA LEU A 144 0.30 7.86 -5.10
C LEU A 144 0.31 8.76 -6.35
N LEU A 145 -0.66 9.68 -6.49
CA LEU A 145 -0.66 10.67 -7.56
C LEU A 145 0.27 11.86 -7.26
N VAL A 146 0.61 12.11 -6.00
CA VAL A 146 1.48 13.23 -5.59
C VAL A 146 2.84 13.21 -6.33
N PRO A 147 3.58 12.10 -6.40
CA PRO A 147 4.86 12.06 -7.12
C PRO A 147 4.72 12.29 -8.63
N ILE A 148 3.61 11.84 -9.23
CA ILE A 148 3.33 12.02 -10.67
C ILE A 148 3.03 13.50 -10.96
N ILE A 149 2.26 14.14 -10.09
CA ILE A 149 1.95 15.57 -10.17
C ILE A 149 3.23 16.40 -9.94
N GLU A 150 4.07 16.00 -8.99
CA GLU A 150 5.37 16.63 -8.75
C GLU A 150 6.24 16.62 -10.01
N ASP A 151 6.39 15.45 -10.64
CA ASP A 151 7.20 15.29 -11.85
C ASP A 151 6.63 16.10 -13.04
N PHE A 152 5.31 16.10 -13.18
CA PHE A 152 4.62 16.92 -14.19
C PHE A 152 4.87 18.42 -13.97
N ILE A 153 4.73 18.90 -12.73
CA ILE A 153 4.98 20.30 -12.37
C ILE A 153 6.45 20.67 -12.64
N ARG A 154 7.39 19.82 -12.20
CA ARG A 154 8.84 20.03 -12.43
C ARG A 154 9.13 20.16 -13.91
N THR A 155 8.60 19.26 -14.74
CA THR A 155 8.81 19.27 -16.19
C THR A 155 8.20 20.51 -16.85
N PHE A 156 6.98 20.91 -16.45
CA PHE A 156 6.32 22.10 -16.97
C PHE A 156 7.08 23.39 -16.62
N VAL A 157 7.54 23.52 -15.37
CA VAL A 157 8.32 24.66 -14.88
C VAL A 157 9.66 24.75 -15.62
N LEU A 158 10.40 23.64 -15.71
CA LEU A 158 11.72 23.63 -16.36
C LEU A 158 11.61 23.86 -17.88
N THR A 159 10.57 23.35 -18.54
CA THR A 159 10.45 23.49 -20.01
C THR A 159 9.91 24.85 -20.42
N LYS A 160 8.99 25.44 -19.66
CA LYS A 160 8.25 26.64 -20.10
C LYS A 160 8.71 27.93 -19.43
N ILE A 161 9.04 27.87 -18.15
CA ILE A 161 9.43 29.07 -17.37
C ILE A 161 10.93 29.31 -17.50
N THR A 162 11.77 28.29 -17.30
CA THR A 162 13.22 28.45 -17.45
C THR A 162 13.62 28.81 -18.88
N TYR A 163 13.01 28.19 -19.89
CA TYR A 163 13.29 28.51 -21.30
C TYR A 163 12.87 29.93 -21.68
N HIS A 164 11.71 30.39 -21.21
CA HIS A 164 11.23 31.74 -21.48
C HIS A 164 12.03 32.83 -20.71
N LEU A 165 12.39 32.58 -19.46
CA LEU A 165 13.23 33.48 -18.67
C LEU A 165 14.66 33.57 -19.22
N PHE A 166 15.23 32.45 -19.66
CA PHE A 166 16.55 32.40 -20.27
C PHE A 166 16.60 33.21 -21.57
N ASN A 167 15.62 33.00 -22.47
CA ASN A 167 15.55 33.78 -23.72
C ASN A 167 15.33 35.27 -23.46
N ARG A 168 14.43 35.66 -22.54
CA ARG A 168 14.23 37.07 -22.18
C ARG A 168 15.48 37.72 -21.61
N TRP A 169 16.29 36.99 -20.84
CA TRP A 169 17.53 37.54 -20.30
C TRP A 169 18.58 37.74 -21.41
N PHE A 170 18.65 36.81 -22.36
CA PHE A 170 19.53 36.93 -23.53
C PHE A 170 19.14 38.10 -24.44
N ASP A 171 17.84 38.32 -24.65
CA ASP A 171 17.30 39.45 -25.42
C ASP A 171 17.52 40.82 -24.75
N LEU A 172 17.76 40.85 -23.43
CA LEU A 172 18.02 42.08 -22.67
C LEU A 172 19.52 42.32 -22.43
N ALA A 173 20.37 41.33 -22.66
CA ALA A 173 21.81 41.38 -22.48
C ALA A 173 22.58 41.64 -23.79
N LEU A 174 21.86 41.72 -24.92
CA LEU A 174 22.34 42.05 -26.27
C LEU A 174 21.75 43.41 -26.70
#